data_AF-A0A9D9UR54-F1
#
_entry.id   AF-A0A9D9UR54-F1
#
_cell.length_a   1.000
_cell.length_b   1.000
_cell.length_c   1.000
_cell.angle_alpha   90.00
_cell.angle_beta   90.00
_cell.angle_gamma   90.00
#
_symmetry.space_group_name_H-M   'P 1'
#
loop_
_entity.id
_entity.type
_entity.pdbx_description
1 polymer ?
#
loop_
_entity_poly.entity_id
_entity_poly.type
_entity_poly.pdbx_seq_one_letter_code
_entity_poly.pdbx_strand_id
1 'polypeptide(L)'
;MFRSFIILFLALNFISCKEKKSDKTMLTDEVCQKYHEGTFEKYGPPFGSIKIVRSKDKQIESIGFNQLEVSFNIEWVDACSYKLKFDKLLANPKSLSVDKVLEAMEFDCTIIKSTMNTHTVLKHSSKYPDQKGTEEVWKIVD
;
A
#
# COMPACT_ATOMS: atom_id res chain seq x y z
N MET A 1 -60.24 48.52 -5.72
CA MET A 1 -60.43 47.33 -4.87
C MET A 1 -59.14 46.54 -4.83
N PHE A 2 -58.85 45.98 -3.66
CA PHE A 2 -57.53 45.60 -3.15
C PHE A 2 -56.72 44.64 -4.03
N ARG A 3 -55.42 44.94 -4.15
CA ARG A 3 -54.41 44.09 -4.76
C ARG A 3 -54.15 42.87 -3.86
N SER A 4 -54.45 41.68 -4.35
CA SER A 4 -53.89 40.42 -3.87
C SER A 4 -52.37 40.44 -4.03
N PHE A 5 -51.64 40.26 -2.95
CA PHE A 5 -50.27 39.73 -2.99
C PHE A 5 -50.16 38.66 -1.90
N ILE A 6 -50.27 37.42 -2.34
CA ILE A 6 -49.96 36.22 -1.57
C ILE A 6 -48.43 36.16 -1.48
N ILE A 7 -47.87 36.44 -0.30
CA ILE A 7 -46.45 36.21 -0.04
C ILE A 7 -46.30 34.73 0.33
N LEU A 8 -46.09 33.89 -0.69
CA LEU A 8 -45.65 32.51 -0.56
C LEU A 8 -44.14 32.50 -0.84
N PHE A 9 -43.32 32.80 0.17
CA PHE A 9 -41.87 32.59 0.07
C PHE A 9 -41.50 31.33 0.84
N LEU A 10 -41.16 30.32 0.07
CA LEU A 10 -40.68 29.01 0.47
C LEU A 10 -39.62 29.13 1.55
N ALA A 11 -39.83 28.40 2.64
CA ALA A 11 -38.76 28.02 3.55
C ALA A 11 -37.70 27.26 2.74
N LEU A 12 -36.60 27.95 2.48
CA LEU A 12 -35.31 27.39 2.09
C LEU A 12 -34.91 26.38 3.17
N ASN A 13 -35.30 25.12 2.96
CA ASN A 13 -34.63 24.00 3.59
C ASN A 13 -33.20 24.01 3.07
N PHE A 14 -32.31 24.68 3.81
CA PHE A 14 -30.88 24.41 3.78
C PHE A 14 -30.69 22.96 4.25
N ILE A 15 -30.98 22.01 3.35
CA ILE A 15 -30.41 20.67 3.43
C ILE A 15 -28.92 20.92 3.22
N SER A 16 -28.24 21.04 4.35
CA SER A 16 -26.80 20.95 4.47
C SER A 16 -26.38 19.65 3.81
N CYS A 17 -26.07 19.73 2.51
CA CYS A 17 -25.22 18.76 1.86
C CYS A 17 -23.87 18.87 2.59
N LYS A 18 -23.68 18.04 3.61
CA LYS A 18 -22.34 17.68 4.07
C LYS A 18 -21.64 17.11 2.86
N GLU A 19 -20.88 17.95 2.16
CA GLU A 19 -19.90 17.49 1.19
C GLU A 19 -19.08 16.42 1.92
N LYS A 20 -19.25 15.17 1.50
CA LYS A 20 -18.29 14.12 1.85
C LYS A 20 -16.97 14.64 1.32
N LYS A 21 -16.09 15.10 2.23
CA LYS A 21 -14.71 15.42 1.90
C LYS A 21 -14.18 14.23 1.12
N SER A 22 -14.01 14.43 -0.18
CA SER A 22 -13.35 13.48 -1.05
C SER A 22 -11.96 13.32 -0.48
N ASP A 23 -11.69 12.14 0.07
CA ASP A 23 -10.45 11.77 0.75
C ASP A 23 -9.33 11.69 -0.31
N LYS A 24 -8.94 12.87 -0.80
CA LYS A 24 -7.93 13.04 -1.83
C LYS A 24 -6.61 13.23 -1.10
N THR A 25 -6.09 12.14 -0.55
CA THR A 25 -4.79 12.14 0.10
C THR A 25 -3.74 12.62 -0.91
N MET A 26 -3.13 13.78 -0.65
CA MET A 26 -1.90 14.17 -1.32
C MET A 26 -0.77 13.35 -0.71
N LEU A 27 0.03 12.69 -1.55
CA LEU A 27 1.23 12.01 -1.12
C LEU A 27 2.25 13.07 -0.69
N THR A 28 2.65 13.07 0.58
CA THR A 28 3.70 13.94 1.12
C THR A 28 4.81 13.09 1.72
N ASP A 29 6.01 13.65 1.86
CA ASP A 29 7.15 12.96 2.47
C ASP A 29 6.81 12.42 3.88
N GLU A 30 6.12 13.22 4.69
CA GLU A 30 5.66 12.82 6.03
C GLU A 30 4.71 11.62 6.00
N VAL A 31 3.84 11.54 4.99
CA VAL A 31 2.91 10.41 4.82
C VAL A 31 3.68 9.16 4.40
N CYS A 32 4.66 9.29 3.50
CA CYS A 32 5.50 8.18 3.08
C CYS A 32 6.43 7.67 4.19
N GLN A 33 6.94 8.56 5.04
CA GLN A 33 7.79 8.18 6.18
C GLN A 33 7.08 7.25 7.17
N LYS A 34 5.75 7.36 7.32
CA LYS A 34 4.97 6.43 8.15
C LYS A 34 5.02 4.98 7.67
N TYR A 35 5.42 4.76 6.42
CA TYR A 35 5.52 3.44 5.82
C TYR A 35 6.94 2.84 5.91
N HIS A 36 7.90 3.61 6.44
CA HIS A 36 9.29 3.15 6.61
C HIS A 36 9.39 2.00 7.60
N GLU A 37 8.47 1.93 8.54
CA GLU A 37 8.40 0.91 9.59
C GLU A 37 6.94 0.55 9.86
N GLY A 38 6.68 -0.66 10.34
CA GLY A 38 5.35 -1.10 10.77
C GLY A 38 4.93 -2.45 10.20
N THR A 39 3.68 -2.82 10.48
CA THR A 39 3.07 -4.06 10.00
C THR A 39 2.02 -3.77 8.96
N PHE A 40 2.09 -4.50 7.85
CA PHE A 40 1.16 -4.39 6.74
C PHE A 40 0.63 -5.76 6.33
N GLU A 41 -0.49 -5.74 5.62
CA GLU A 41 -1.08 -6.93 5.02
C GLU A 41 -1.47 -6.63 3.57
N LYS A 42 -1.08 -7.51 2.65
CA LYS A 42 -1.54 -7.44 1.25
C LYS A 42 -2.15 -8.76 0.83
N TYR A 43 -3.07 -8.69 -0.13
CA TYR A 43 -3.58 -9.87 -0.80
C TYR A 43 -2.83 -10.08 -2.11
N GLY A 44 -2.19 -11.25 -2.24
CA GLY A 44 -1.44 -11.64 -3.43
C GLY A 44 -1.94 -12.97 -3.96
N PRO A 45 -3.00 -13.01 -4.79
CA PRO A 45 -3.43 -14.25 -5.42
C PRO A 45 -2.32 -14.75 -6.38
N PRO A 46 -2.05 -16.08 -6.45
CA PRO A 46 -2.76 -17.19 -5.81
C PRO A 46 -2.34 -17.51 -4.37
N PHE A 47 -1.40 -16.76 -3.79
CA PHE A 47 -0.71 -17.07 -2.54
C PHE A 47 -1.45 -16.65 -1.27
N GLY A 48 -2.62 -16.01 -1.40
CA GLY A 48 -3.46 -15.58 -0.29
C GLY A 48 -2.97 -14.30 0.36
N SER A 49 -3.19 -14.19 1.67
CA SER A 49 -2.68 -13.05 2.45
C SER A 49 -1.19 -13.17 2.69
N ILE A 50 -0.50 -12.04 2.52
CA ILE A 50 0.93 -11.87 2.81
C ILE A 50 1.03 -10.82 3.91
N LYS A 51 1.52 -11.23 5.07
CA LYS A 51 1.87 -10.32 6.16
C LYS A 51 3.26 -9.77 5.91
N ILE A 52 3.43 -8.48 6.14
CA ILE A 52 4.69 -7.77 5.95
C ILE A 52 5.05 -7.07 7.25
N VAL A 53 6.20 -7.40 7.82
CA VAL A 53 6.75 -6.71 8.99
C VAL A 53 8.00 -5.95 8.53
N ARG A 54 8.00 -4.63 8.70
CA ARG A 54 9.07 -3.76 8.23
C ARG A 54 9.73 -3.01 9.38
N SER A 55 11.07 -3.05 9.40
CA SER A 55 11.93 -2.11 10.10
C SER A 55 12.61 -1.17 9.09
N LYS A 56 13.41 -0.23 9.60
CA LYS A 56 14.13 0.77 8.80
C LYS A 56 14.95 0.18 7.64
N ASP A 57 15.52 -1.00 7.83
CA ASP A 57 16.49 -1.65 6.92
C ASP A 57 16.10 -3.09 6.51
N LYS A 58 15.03 -3.65 7.07
CA LYS A 58 14.59 -5.03 6.80
C LYS A 58 13.09 -5.13 6.58
N GLN A 59 12.70 -6.04 5.72
CA GLN A 59 11.32 -6.47 5.53
C GLN A 59 11.24 -7.98 5.65
N ILE A 60 10.25 -8.47 6.36
CA ILE A 60 9.89 -9.89 6.40
C ILE A 60 8.52 -10.04 5.76
N GLU A 61 8.41 -10.90 4.76
CA GLU A 61 7.12 -11.28 4.16
C GLU A 61 6.79 -12.72 4.53
N SER A 62 5.64 -12.93 5.18
CA SER A 62 5.09 -14.25 5.54
C SER A 62 3.87 -14.55 4.67
N ILE A 63 3.96 -15.60 3.85
CA ILE A 63 2.91 -16.03 2.95
C ILE A 63 2.03 -17.07 3.64
N GLY A 64 0.78 -16.71 3.95
CA GLY A 64 -0.10 -17.55 4.77
C GLY A 64 -0.39 -18.93 4.17
N PHE A 65 -0.51 -19.03 2.83
CA PHE A 65 -0.91 -20.27 2.15
C PHE A 65 0.11 -21.42 2.29
N ASN A 66 1.41 -21.11 2.22
CA ASN A 66 2.48 -22.09 2.26
C ASN A 66 3.39 -21.93 3.48
N GLN A 67 3.14 -20.93 4.33
CA GLN A 67 3.96 -20.57 5.48
C GLN A 67 5.42 -20.30 5.07
N LEU A 68 5.63 -19.83 3.84
CA LEU A 68 6.93 -19.38 3.37
C LEU A 68 7.21 -18.02 4.02
N GLU A 69 8.38 -17.89 4.63
CA GLU A 69 8.83 -16.63 5.22
C GLU A 69 10.17 -16.25 4.62
N VAL A 70 10.25 -15.02 4.11
CA VAL A 70 11.44 -14.49 3.44
C VAL A 70 11.81 -13.15 4.04
N SER A 71 13.11 -12.88 4.12
CA SER A 71 13.67 -11.59 4.53
C SER A 71 14.24 -10.86 3.33
N PHE A 72 14.01 -9.56 3.28
CA PHE A 72 14.59 -8.61 2.33
C PHE A 72 15.35 -7.53 3.08
N ASN A 73 16.44 -7.08 2.49
CA ASN A 73 17.08 -5.80 2.80
C ASN A 73 16.30 -4.66 2.17
N ILE A 74 16.21 -3.53 2.88
CA ILE A 74 15.60 -2.30 2.40
C ILE A 74 16.64 -1.20 2.30
N GLU A 75 16.65 -0.49 1.19
CA GLU A 75 17.42 0.74 1.02
C GLU A 75 16.47 1.86 0.57
N TRP A 76 16.25 2.85 1.44
CA TRP A 76 15.44 4.03 1.12
C TRP A 76 16.24 4.97 0.22
N VAL A 77 15.68 5.26 -0.96
CA VAL A 77 16.25 6.23 -1.91
C VAL A 77 15.79 7.64 -1.56
N ASP A 78 14.51 7.76 -1.18
CA ASP A 78 13.88 8.99 -0.71
C ASP A 78 12.73 8.65 0.25
N ALA A 79 11.88 9.63 0.58
CA ALA A 79 10.76 9.41 1.50
C ALA A 79 9.75 8.36 1.00
N CYS A 80 9.50 8.27 -0.30
CA CYS A 80 8.47 7.42 -0.91
C CYS A 80 9.02 6.27 -1.77
N SER A 81 10.34 6.23 -2.00
CA SER A 81 10.99 5.25 -2.87
C SER A 81 12.06 4.47 -2.15
N TYR A 82 12.13 3.17 -2.42
CA TYR A 82 13.07 2.24 -1.80
C TYR A 82 13.35 1.05 -2.70
N LYS A 83 14.45 0.37 -2.40
CA LYS A 83 14.82 -0.90 -3.02
C LYS A 83 14.61 -2.05 -2.05
N LEU A 84 14.08 -3.15 -2.56
CA LEU A 84 14.01 -4.43 -1.86
C LEU A 84 14.98 -5.40 -2.52
N LYS A 85 15.85 -6.01 -1.72
CA LYS A 85 16.73 -7.08 -2.18
C LYS A 85 16.58 -8.30 -1.29
N PHE A 86 16.36 -9.46 -1.89
CA PHE A 86 16.26 -10.70 -1.12
C PHE A 86 17.52 -10.91 -0.28
N ASP A 87 17.32 -11.27 0.99
CA ASP A 87 18.39 -11.53 1.95
C ASP A 87 18.50 -13.04 2.19
N LYS A 88 17.43 -13.63 2.73
CA LYS A 88 17.40 -15.07 3.05
C LYS A 88 16.00 -15.61 3.22
N LEU A 89 15.92 -16.93 3.12
CA LEU A 89 14.75 -17.71 3.49
C LEU A 89 14.75 -17.95 5.00
N LEU A 90 13.66 -17.61 5.67
CA LEU A 90 13.48 -17.81 7.12
C LEU A 90 12.74 -19.12 7.42
N ALA A 91 11.69 -19.41 6.64
CA ALA A 91 10.91 -20.63 6.78
C ALA A 91 10.41 -21.13 5.42
N ASN A 92 10.47 -22.45 5.21
CA ASN A 92 9.92 -23.13 4.03
C ASN A 92 9.44 -24.54 4.40
N PRO A 93 8.38 -24.66 5.22
CA PRO A 93 7.95 -25.94 5.79
C PRO A 93 7.40 -26.90 4.74
N LYS A 94 7.03 -26.41 3.56
CA LYS A 94 6.58 -27.24 2.42
C LYS A 94 7.71 -27.62 1.46
N SER A 95 8.97 -27.28 1.79
CA SER A 95 10.16 -27.58 0.98
C SER A 95 10.02 -27.18 -0.50
N LEU A 96 9.45 -26.00 -0.73
CA LEU A 96 9.26 -25.47 -2.08
C LEU A 96 10.63 -25.18 -2.71
N SER A 97 10.82 -25.56 -3.97
CA SER A 97 12.03 -25.25 -4.72
C SER A 97 12.00 -23.80 -5.20
N VAL A 98 12.32 -22.85 -4.31
CA VAL A 98 12.20 -21.41 -4.57
C VAL A 98 13.53 -20.65 -4.54
N ASP A 99 14.62 -21.27 -4.07
CA ASP A 99 15.87 -20.57 -3.74
C ASP A 99 16.43 -19.75 -4.91
N LYS A 100 16.56 -20.36 -6.09
CA LYS A 100 17.04 -19.66 -7.30
C LYS A 100 16.14 -18.51 -7.75
N VAL A 101 14.84 -18.61 -7.50
CA VAL A 101 13.87 -17.57 -7.86
C VAL A 101 13.96 -16.42 -6.87
N LEU A 102 14.06 -16.73 -5.58
CA LEU A 102 14.19 -15.75 -4.50
C LEU A 102 15.51 -14.99 -4.56
N GLU A 103 16.63 -15.67 -4.82
CA GLU A 103 17.95 -15.04 -4.97
C GLU A 103 18.01 -13.99 -6.09
N ALA A 104 17.16 -14.12 -7.10
CA ALA A 104 17.06 -13.17 -8.20
C ALA A 104 16.10 -12.00 -7.92
N MET A 105 15.45 -11.95 -6.74
CA MET A 105 14.49 -10.91 -6.39
C MET A 105 15.19 -9.63 -5.93
N GLU A 106 15.14 -8.66 -6.82
CA GLU A 106 15.46 -7.26 -6.56
C GLU A 106 14.36 -6.39 -7.16
N PHE A 107 13.86 -5.45 -6.36
CA PHE A 107 12.74 -4.61 -6.74
C PHE A 107 12.98 -3.14 -6.41
N ASP A 108 12.57 -2.28 -7.33
CA ASP A 108 12.38 -0.85 -7.10
C ASP A 108 10.92 -0.61 -6.73
N CYS A 109 10.69 0.04 -5.61
CA CYS A 109 9.37 0.27 -5.05
C CYS A 109 9.12 1.77 -4.85
N THR A 110 7.92 2.21 -5.22
CA THR A 110 7.46 3.59 -5.01
C THR A 110 6.07 3.58 -4.41
N ILE A 111 5.87 4.29 -3.30
CA ILE A 111 4.53 4.54 -2.77
C ILE A 111 3.88 5.57 -3.69
N ILE A 112 2.78 5.21 -4.33
CA ILE A 112 2.08 6.08 -5.31
C ILE A 112 0.75 6.61 -4.78
N LYS A 113 0.23 6.00 -3.70
CA LYS A 113 -0.98 6.46 -3.03
C LYS A 113 -0.94 6.05 -1.56
N SER A 114 -1.52 6.88 -0.70
CA SER A 114 -1.77 6.55 0.69
C SER A 114 -3.20 6.95 1.06
N THR A 115 -3.82 6.25 1.99
CA THR A 115 -5.04 6.64 2.69
C THR A 115 -4.80 6.52 4.20
N MET A 116 -5.84 6.68 5.02
CA MET A 116 -5.74 6.41 6.46
C MET A 116 -5.35 4.96 6.77
N ASN A 117 -5.79 4.00 5.95
CA ASN A 117 -5.71 2.57 6.27
C ASN A 117 -4.93 1.75 5.24
N THR A 118 -4.51 2.37 4.14
CA THR A 118 -3.85 1.65 3.05
C THR A 118 -2.75 2.47 2.38
N HIS A 119 -1.79 1.75 1.81
CA HIS A 119 -0.82 2.27 0.85
C HIS A 119 -0.96 1.52 -0.46
N THR A 120 -0.73 2.20 -1.58
CA THR A 120 -0.54 1.58 -2.89
C THR A 120 0.92 1.74 -3.29
N VAL A 121 1.57 0.62 -3.55
CA VAL A 121 2.98 0.53 -3.90
C VAL A 121 3.10 0.07 -5.33
N LEU A 122 3.80 0.83 -6.15
CA LEU A 122 4.22 0.40 -7.48
C LEU A 122 5.56 -0.34 -7.33
N LYS A 123 5.58 -1.61 -7.71
CA LYS A 123 6.74 -2.51 -7.60
C LYS A 123 7.23 -2.92 -8.99
N HIS A 124 8.48 -2.63 -9.30
CA HIS A 124 9.16 -3.03 -10.53
C HIS A 124 10.29 -4.01 -10.22
N SER A 125 10.55 -4.97 -11.10
CA SER A 125 11.76 -5.79 -11.00
C SER A 125 12.96 -4.99 -11.51
N SER A 126 13.96 -4.80 -10.66
CA SER A 126 15.19 -4.08 -11.03
C SER A 126 15.97 -4.81 -12.13
N LYS A 127 15.78 -6.13 -12.25
CA LYS A 127 16.38 -6.96 -13.31
C LYS A 127 15.70 -6.82 -14.66
N TYR A 128 14.42 -6.45 -14.68
CA TYR A 128 13.60 -6.35 -15.89
C TYR A 128 12.86 -5.00 -15.93
N PRO A 129 13.59 -3.87 -16.06
CA PRO A 129 13.02 -2.54 -15.94
C PRO A 129 12.00 -2.19 -17.03
N ASP A 130 12.07 -2.84 -18.19
CA ASP A 130 11.14 -2.65 -19.31
C ASP A 130 9.77 -3.31 -19.07
N GLN A 131 9.64 -4.15 -18.04
CA GLN A 131 8.37 -4.77 -17.69
C GLN A 131 7.52 -3.81 -16.87
N LYS A 132 6.21 -3.82 -17.16
CA LYS A 132 5.24 -3.04 -16.39
C LYS A 132 5.26 -3.46 -14.92
N GLY A 133 5.38 -2.49 -14.03
CA GLY A 133 5.31 -2.71 -12.59
C GLY A 133 3.94 -3.21 -12.15
N THR A 134 3.92 -3.81 -10.96
CA THR A 134 2.70 -4.26 -10.31
C THR A 134 2.32 -3.27 -9.22
N GLU A 135 1.07 -2.81 -9.25
CA GLU A 135 0.50 -2.06 -8.13
C GLU A 135 0.00 -3.02 -7.07
N GLU A 136 0.49 -2.86 -5.85
CA GLU A 136 0.09 -3.65 -4.70
C GLU A 136 -0.59 -2.75 -3.67
N VAL A 137 -1.76 -3.16 -3.17
CA VAL A 137 -2.47 -2.44 -2.10
C VAL A 137 -2.21 -3.13 -0.77
N TRP A 138 -1.61 -2.39 0.15
CA TRP A 138 -1.18 -2.85 1.46
C TRP A 138 -2.06 -2.18 2.52
N LYS A 139 -2.69 -2.96 3.37
CA LYS A 139 -3.44 -2.49 4.53
C LYS A 139 -2.48 -2.29 5.70
N ILE A 140 -2.65 -1.19 6.45
CA ILE A 140 -1.95 -0.96 7.70
C ILE A 140 -2.64 -1.79 8.79
N VAL A 141 -1.86 -2.51 9.60
CA VAL A 141 -2.38 -3.41 10.65
C VAL A 141 -2.21 -2.82 12.05
N ASP A 142 -1.16 -2.02 12.27
CA ASP A 142 -0.77 -1.45 13.57
C ASP A 142 -0.89 0.09 13.59
#